data_AF-A0A3M1XA84-F1
#
_entry.id   AF-A0A3M1XA84-F1
#
_cell.length_a   1.000
_cell.length_b   1.000
_cell.length_c   1.000
_cell.angle_alpha   90.00
_cell.angle_beta   90.00
_cell.angle_gamma   90.00
#
_symmetry.space_group_name_H-M   'P 1'
#
loop_
_entity.id
_entity.type
_entity.pdbx_description
1 polymer ?
#
loop_
_entity_poly.entity_id
_entity_poly.type
_entity_poly.pdbx_seq_one_letter_code
_entity_poly.pdbx_strand_id
1 'polypeptide(L)'
;MAGVTPRRVQKRGSDLPLIPIMSLFLILVPMLLLTAEFERAAVVDLFLPSSDMAPSESKEKGPSLTLTVAVTPDGLTLIANRKKKVIKAKKSGNEVSYELDKLTDELVKLKKKYPRAGEVVLLIDGEIPYDTIIQVMDACREKILPTGERVTLFPNVALADRVVTKEGKKSGQK
;
A
#
# COMPACT_ATOMS: atom_id res chain seq x y z
N MET A 1 42.47 -88.07 -11.23
CA MET A 1 41.44 -87.78 -10.21
C MET A 1 41.55 -86.31 -9.82
N ALA A 2 40.65 -85.47 -10.31
CA ALA A 2 40.63 -84.03 -10.03
C ALA A 2 39.69 -83.76 -8.85
N GLY A 3 40.22 -83.23 -7.76
CA GLY A 3 39.43 -82.80 -6.61
C GLY A 3 38.90 -81.38 -6.83
N VAL A 4 37.60 -81.25 -7.10
CA VAL A 4 36.92 -79.96 -7.17
C VAL A 4 36.57 -79.52 -5.75
N THR A 5 37.23 -78.48 -5.24
CA THR A 5 36.85 -77.81 -3.99
C THR A 5 35.68 -76.86 -4.25
N PRO A 6 34.56 -76.96 -3.52
CA PRO A 6 33.43 -76.05 -3.72
C PRO A 6 33.77 -74.65 -3.18
N ARG A 7 33.74 -73.65 -4.07
CA ARG A 7 33.88 -72.23 -3.72
C ARG A 7 32.58 -71.76 -3.04
N ARG A 8 32.64 -71.51 -1.73
CA ARG A 8 31.52 -70.97 -0.94
C ARG A 8 31.25 -69.52 -1.36
N VAL A 9 30.12 -69.29 -2.05
CA VAL A 9 29.61 -67.95 -2.34
C VAL A 9 29.01 -67.38 -1.06
N GLN A 10 29.67 -66.40 -0.47
CA GLN A 10 29.11 -65.64 0.65
C GLN A 10 27.99 -64.74 0.12
N LYS A 11 26.74 -64.97 0.57
CA LYS A 11 25.65 -64.01 0.43
C LYS A 11 26.05 -62.76 1.21
N ARG A 12 26.52 -61.72 0.53
CA ARG A 12 26.57 -60.38 1.10
C ARG A 12 25.13 -59.93 1.27
N GLY A 13 24.67 -59.83 2.51
CA GLY A 13 23.46 -59.06 2.81
C GLY A 13 23.71 -57.66 2.25
N SER A 14 22.88 -57.23 1.31
CA SER A 14 22.92 -55.88 0.78
C SER A 14 22.37 -54.94 1.86
N ASP A 15 23.19 -54.60 2.84
CA ASP A 15 22.88 -53.47 3.73
C ASP A 15 22.81 -52.23 2.84
N LEU A 16 21.59 -51.71 2.66
CA LEU A 16 21.40 -50.45 1.97
C LEU A 16 22.25 -49.39 2.69
N PRO A 17 23.07 -48.60 1.98
CA PRO A 17 23.78 -47.51 2.61
C PRO A 17 22.73 -46.49 3.09
N LEU A 18 22.44 -46.49 4.39
CA LEU A 18 21.47 -45.58 5.01
C LEU A 18 22.06 -44.18 5.25
N ILE A 19 23.39 -44.05 5.32
CA ILE A 19 24.09 -42.78 5.57
C ILE A 19 23.70 -41.71 4.53
N PRO A 20 23.68 -41.98 3.21
CA PRO A 20 23.16 -41.03 2.22
C PRO A 20 21.70 -40.65 2.44
N ILE A 21 20.84 -41.60 2.80
CA ILE A 21 19.41 -41.34 3.02
C ILE A 21 19.21 -40.46 4.26
N MET A 22 19.95 -40.72 5.33
CA MET A 22 19.94 -39.89 6.54
C MET A 22 20.43 -38.47 6.26
N SER A 23 21.48 -38.32 5.45
CA SER A 23 22.01 -37.00 5.06
C SER A 23 20.99 -36.19 4.25
N LEU A 24 20.17 -36.85 3.42
CA LEU A 24 19.11 -36.20 2.66
C LEU A 24 18.05 -35.60 3.58
N PHE A 25 17.58 -36.36 4.59
CA PHE A 25 16.63 -35.84 5.57
C PHE A 25 17.21 -34.70 6.41
N LEU A 26 18.49 -34.77 6.78
CA LEU A 26 19.17 -33.70 7.53
C LEU A 26 19.25 -32.39 6.75
N ILE A 27 19.46 -32.46 5.43
CA ILE A 27 19.52 -31.26 4.55
C ILE A 27 18.12 -30.65 4.33
N LEU A 28 17.05 -31.44 4.39
CA LEU A 28 15.68 -30.95 4.17
C LEU A 28 15.18 -30.03 5.30
N VAL A 29 15.56 -30.29 6.56
CA VAL A 29 15.13 -29.48 7.71
C VAL A 29 15.54 -28.00 7.61
N PRO A 30 16.83 -27.64 7.42
CA PRO A 30 17.22 -26.24 7.27
C PRO A 30 16.67 -25.63 5.97
N MET A 31 16.47 -26.42 4.92
CA MET A 31 15.86 -25.95 3.66
C MET A 31 14.41 -25.53 3.87
N LEU A 32 13.62 -26.34 4.59
CA LEU A 32 12.24 -26.04 4.94
C LEU A 32 12.11 -24.83 5.86
N LEU A 33 12.99 -24.72 6.88
CA LEU A 33 13.01 -23.57 7.78
C LEU A 33 13.33 -22.26 7.02
N LEU A 34 14.29 -22.30 6.09
CA LEU A 34 14.68 -21.15 5.27
C LEU A 34 13.55 -20.74 4.31
N THR A 35 12.76 -21.70 3.78
CA THR A 35 11.57 -21.37 2.98
C THR A 35 10.41 -20.81 3.82
N ALA A 36 10.26 -21.23 5.08
CA ALA A 36 9.18 -20.78 5.95
C ALA A 36 9.39 -19.35 6.50
N GLU A 37 10.64 -18.87 6.55
CA GLU A 37 10.97 -17.53 7.06
C GLU A 37 10.62 -16.41 6.04
N PHE A 38 10.33 -16.75 4.79
CA PHE A 38 9.91 -15.80 3.75
C PHE A 38 8.39 -15.71 3.59
N GLU A 39 7.66 -15.28 4.62
CA GLU A 39 6.34 -14.67 4.40
C GLU A 39 6.15 -13.39 5.23
N ARG A 40 6.74 -12.31 4.73
CA ARG A 40 6.14 -10.96 4.78
C ARG A 40 6.38 -10.24 3.46
N ALA A 41 5.86 -10.80 2.37
CA ALA A 41 5.63 -10.02 1.16
C ALA A 41 4.44 -9.09 1.44
N ALA A 42 4.71 -7.85 1.84
CA ALA A 42 3.70 -6.81 1.80
C ALA A 42 3.39 -6.54 0.33
N VAL A 43 2.22 -6.97 -0.13
CA VAL A 43 1.70 -6.60 -1.45
C VAL A 43 1.46 -5.10 -1.41
N VAL A 44 2.32 -4.33 -2.07
CA VAL A 44 2.04 -2.93 -2.36
C VAL A 44 1.02 -2.94 -3.49
N ASP A 45 -0.26 -2.85 -3.15
CA ASP A 45 -1.35 -2.67 -4.12
C ASP A 45 -1.20 -1.28 -4.77
N LEU A 46 -0.39 -1.21 -5.83
CA LEU A 46 -0.40 -0.08 -6.75
C LEU A 46 -1.69 -0.15 -7.54
N PHE A 47 -2.71 0.60 -7.10
CA PHE A 47 -3.92 0.85 -7.87
C PHE A 47 -3.60 1.70 -9.10
N LEU A 48 -3.07 1.07 -10.14
CA LEU A 48 -3.08 1.64 -11.48
C LEU A 48 -4.45 1.31 -12.10
N PRO A 49 -5.23 2.31 -12.57
CA PRO A 49 -6.50 2.07 -13.21
C PRO A 49 -6.24 1.50 -14.61
N SER A 50 -5.93 0.20 -14.68
CA SER A 50 -5.87 -0.54 -15.92
C SER A 50 -7.22 -1.20 -16.15
N SER A 51 -7.93 -0.71 -17.16
CA SER A 51 -9.04 -1.43 -17.78
C SER A 51 -8.53 -2.81 -18.23
N ASP A 52 -9.33 -3.85 -17.97
CA ASP A 52 -9.17 -5.23 -18.45
C ASP A 52 -8.07 -6.10 -17.80
N MET A 53 -8.42 -6.82 -16.73
CA MET A 53 -8.49 -8.30 -16.67
C MET A 53 -8.73 -8.84 -15.25
N ALA A 54 -9.35 -10.03 -15.22
CA ALA A 54 -9.91 -10.84 -14.13
C ALA A 54 -9.35 -10.72 -12.67
N PRO A 55 -10.21 -10.94 -11.65
CA PRO A 55 -9.84 -10.80 -10.25
C PRO A 55 -9.04 -12.01 -9.74
N SER A 56 -7.81 -11.78 -9.28
CA SER A 56 -7.12 -12.73 -8.39
C SER A 56 -7.56 -12.44 -6.96
N GLU A 57 -8.12 -13.45 -6.31
CA GLU A 57 -8.56 -13.40 -4.93
C GLU A 57 -7.36 -13.32 -3.97
N SER A 58 -7.14 -12.15 -3.37
CA SER A 58 -6.36 -11.99 -2.14
C SER A 58 -7.30 -11.59 -1.01
N LYS A 59 -7.58 -12.57 -0.14
CA LYS A 59 -8.38 -12.40 1.08
C LYS A 59 -7.58 -11.65 2.14
N GLU A 60 -7.68 -10.32 2.14
CA GLU A 60 -7.75 -9.56 3.38
C GLU A 60 -9.08 -8.80 3.40
N LYS A 61 -10.08 -9.40 4.03
CA LYS A 61 -11.43 -8.83 4.20
C LYS A 61 -11.42 -7.67 5.20
N GLY A 62 -10.79 -6.58 4.83
CA GLY A 62 -11.13 -5.24 5.31
C GLY A 62 -11.61 -4.44 4.10
N PRO A 63 -12.56 -3.50 4.26
CA PRO A 63 -12.92 -2.64 3.16
C PRO A 63 -11.68 -1.78 2.83
N SER A 64 -11.08 -1.94 1.64
CA SER A 64 -9.95 -1.13 1.20
C SER A 64 -10.43 0.31 0.98
N LEU A 65 -9.68 1.28 1.52
CA LEU A 65 -9.96 2.70 1.36
C LEU A 65 -8.81 3.35 0.58
N THR A 66 -9.07 3.69 -0.67
CA THR A 66 -8.26 4.64 -1.41
C THR A 66 -8.75 6.05 -1.06
N LEU A 67 -7.95 6.78 -0.27
CA LEU A 67 -8.23 8.16 0.11
C LEU A 67 -7.29 9.10 -0.64
N THR A 68 -7.89 10.05 -1.35
CA THR A 68 -7.18 11.10 -2.07
C THR A 68 -7.75 12.45 -1.68
N VAL A 69 -6.89 13.40 -1.32
CA VAL A 69 -7.24 14.78 -1.03
C VAL A 69 -6.61 15.63 -2.12
N ALA A 70 -7.42 16.25 -2.97
CA ALA A 70 -6.96 17.20 -3.97
C ALA A 70 -7.10 18.62 -3.43
N VAL A 71 -5.99 19.36 -3.40
CA VAL A 71 -5.92 20.76 -3.01
C VAL A 71 -5.92 21.59 -4.29
N THR A 72 -6.90 22.48 -4.42
CA THR A 72 -7.09 23.36 -5.59
C THR A 72 -7.28 24.79 -5.10
N PRO A 73 -7.04 25.83 -5.91
CA PRO A 73 -7.27 27.22 -5.51
C PRO A 73 -8.74 27.53 -5.17
N ASP A 74 -9.67 26.69 -5.63
CA ASP A 74 -11.11 26.81 -5.35
C ASP A 74 -11.55 26.04 -4.10
N GLY A 75 -10.69 25.20 -3.53
CA GLY A 75 -10.99 24.43 -2.33
C GLY A 75 -10.32 23.06 -2.25
N LEU A 76 -10.78 22.28 -1.28
CA LEU A 76 -10.35 20.91 -1.02
C LEU A 76 -11.37 19.94 -1.62
N THR A 77 -10.90 18.96 -2.36
CA THR A 77 -11.72 17.86 -2.85
C THR A 77 -11.24 16.56 -2.23
N LEU A 78 -12.09 15.96 -1.42
CA LEU A 78 -11.83 14.66 -0.81
C LEU A 78 -12.49 13.57 -1.66
N ILE A 79 -11.72 12.56 -2.04
CA ILE A 79 -12.15 11.42 -2.84
C ILE A 79 -11.88 10.15 -2.03
N ALA A 80 -12.93 9.44 -1.66
CA ALA A 80 -12.86 8.22 -0.89
C ALA A 80 -13.66 7.12 -1.60
N ASN A 81 -12.97 6.12 -2.15
CA ASN A 81 -13.57 4.95 -2.81
C ASN A 81 -14.74 5.32 -3.76
N ARG A 82 -14.44 6.18 -4.75
CA ARG A 82 -15.35 6.78 -5.75
C ARG A 82 -16.35 7.82 -5.25
N LYS A 83 -16.46 8.07 -3.94
CA LYS A 83 -17.26 9.17 -3.42
C LYS A 83 -16.43 10.44 -3.37
N LYS A 84 -16.86 11.47 -4.10
CA LYS A 84 -16.25 12.79 -4.11
C LYS A 84 -17.03 13.73 -3.19
N LYS A 85 -16.31 14.44 -2.34
CA LYS A 85 -16.83 15.52 -1.50
C LYS A 85 -15.99 16.76 -1.70
N VAL A 86 -16.64 17.87 -2.03
CA VAL A 86 -15.97 19.15 -2.28
C VAL A 86 -16.23 20.06 -1.08
N ILE A 87 -15.14 20.60 -0.53
CA ILE A 87 -15.12 21.61 0.51
C ILE A 87 -14.59 22.88 -0.16
N LYS A 88 -15.47 23.84 -0.43
CA LYS A 88 -15.09 25.10 -1.07
C LYS A 88 -14.15 25.87 -0.15
N ALA A 89 -13.12 26.48 -0.72
CA ALA A 89 -12.31 27.46 0.00
C ALA A 89 -13.13 28.73 0.24
N LYS A 90 -12.88 29.39 1.37
CA LYS A 90 -13.37 30.75 1.61
C LYS A 90 -12.38 31.72 0.99
N LYS A 91 -12.87 32.61 0.14
CA LYS A 91 -12.06 33.68 -0.45
C LYS A 91 -12.39 34.97 0.29
N SER A 92 -11.40 35.57 0.94
CA SER A 92 -11.52 36.88 1.59
C SER A 92 -10.50 37.81 0.95
N GLY A 93 -10.95 38.60 -0.03
CA GLY A 93 -10.05 39.41 -0.85
C GLY A 93 -9.08 38.54 -1.67
N ASN A 94 -7.77 38.78 -1.52
CA ASN A 94 -6.71 38.03 -2.19
C ASN A 94 -6.27 36.77 -1.40
N GLU A 95 -6.83 36.55 -0.22
CA GLU A 95 -6.44 35.44 0.65
C GLU A 95 -7.44 34.28 0.51
N VAL A 96 -6.88 33.09 0.24
CA VAL A 96 -7.64 31.85 0.11
C VAL A 96 -7.47 31.07 1.40
N SER A 97 -8.52 30.99 2.21
CA SER A 97 -8.52 30.21 3.44
C SER A 97 -9.24 28.88 3.22
N TYR A 98 -8.53 27.79 3.50
CA TYR A 98 -9.07 26.44 3.40
C TYR A 98 -9.79 26.06 4.69
N GLU A 99 -10.96 25.45 4.57
CA GLU A 99 -11.72 24.98 5.73
C GLU A 99 -11.18 23.63 6.22
N LEU A 100 -10.02 23.66 6.91
CA LEU A 100 -9.33 22.47 7.42
C LEU A 100 -10.18 21.71 8.43
N ASP A 101 -10.93 22.39 9.30
CA ASP A 101 -11.80 21.73 10.28
C ASP A 101 -12.82 20.79 9.62
N LYS A 102 -13.41 21.24 8.51
CA LYS A 102 -14.34 20.42 7.71
C LYS A 102 -13.65 19.22 7.08
N LEU A 103 -12.40 19.38 6.64
CA LEU A 103 -11.61 18.26 6.10
C LEU A 103 -11.40 17.22 7.20
N THR A 104 -10.90 17.64 8.36
CA THR A 104 -10.58 16.75 9.48
C THR A 104 -11.82 16.04 10.01
N ASP A 105 -12.97 16.71 10.07
CA ASP A 105 -14.25 16.09 10.44
C ASP A 105 -14.66 14.96 9.49
N GLU A 106 -14.45 15.13 8.19
CA GLU A 106 -14.71 14.09 7.19
C GLU A 106 -13.72 12.94 7.29
N LEU A 107 -12.45 13.25 7.55
CA LEU A 107 -11.41 12.23 7.77
C LEU A 107 -11.69 11.38 9.01
N VAL A 108 -12.18 11.98 10.11
CA VAL A 108 -12.61 11.23 11.31
C VAL A 108 -13.76 10.27 10.97
N LYS A 109 -14.75 10.72 10.18
CA LYS A 109 -15.87 9.86 9.75
C LYS A 109 -15.38 8.69 8.91
N LEU A 110 -14.37 8.92 8.05
CA LEU A 110 -13.75 7.87 7.27
C LEU A 110 -12.92 6.92 8.13
N LYS A 111 -12.12 7.42 9.06
CA LYS A 111 -11.33 6.58 9.97
C LYS A 111 -12.21 5.65 10.80
N LYS A 112 -13.39 6.12 11.25
CA LYS A 112 -14.39 5.27 11.94
C LYS A 112 -14.92 4.14 11.07
N LYS A 113 -15.11 4.38 9.76
CA LYS A 113 -15.58 3.37 8.79
C LYS A 113 -14.47 2.42 8.35
N TYR A 114 -13.23 2.92 8.33
CA TYR A 114 -12.05 2.23 7.82
C TYR A 114 -10.91 2.31 8.85
N PRO A 115 -11.02 1.61 10.00
CA PRO A 115 -10.06 1.75 11.10
C PRO A 115 -8.64 1.32 10.73
N ARG A 116 -8.50 0.39 9.78
CA ARG A 116 -7.21 -0.11 9.29
C ARG A 116 -6.56 0.78 8.24
N ALA A 117 -7.29 1.72 7.63
CA ALA A 117 -6.72 2.60 6.62
C ALA A 117 -5.85 3.68 7.27
N GLY A 118 -4.61 3.82 6.79
CA GLY A 118 -3.63 4.79 7.31
C GLY A 118 -2.98 5.65 6.23
N GLU A 119 -3.33 5.43 4.97
CA GLU A 119 -2.73 6.08 3.81
C GLU A 119 -3.64 7.15 3.22
N VAL A 120 -3.03 8.25 2.77
CA VAL A 120 -3.70 9.32 2.04
C VAL A 120 -2.78 9.86 0.95
N VAL A 121 -3.33 10.04 -0.24
CA VAL A 121 -2.64 10.68 -1.36
C VAL A 121 -3.07 12.14 -1.43
N LEU A 122 -2.11 13.06 -1.32
CA LEU A 122 -2.32 14.49 -1.44
C LEU A 122 -2.00 14.91 -2.87
N LEU A 123 -3.03 15.30 -3.64
CA LEU A 123 -2.89 15.85 -4.99
C LEU A 123 -2.86 17.37 -4.92
N ILE A 124 -1.83 17.99 -5.46
CA ILE A 124 -1.73 19.45 -5.56
C ILE A 124 -2.08 19.87 -6.99
N ASP A 125 -2.97 20.84 -7.13
CA ASP A 125 -3.40 21.37 -8.43
C ASP A 125 -3.21 22.89 -8.46
N GLY A 126 -2.29 23.37 -9.29
CA GLY A 126 -1.99 24.80 -9.46
C GLY A 126 -0.94 25.33 -8.48
N GLU A 127 -0.83 26.67 -8.43
CA GLU A 127 0.14 27.36 -7.58
C GLU A 127 -0.45 27.51 -6.17
N ILE A 128 -0.12 26.56 -5.29
CA ILE A 128 -0.55 26.56 -3.90
C ILE A 128 0.65 26.88 -2.99
N PRO A 129 0.52 27.81 -2.03
CA PRO A 129 1.59 28.11 -1.10
C PRO A 129 2.03 26.87 -0.33
N TYR A 130 3.34 26.74 -0.12
CA TYR A 130 3.93 25.61 0.60
C TYR A 130 3.38 25.45 2.02
N ASP A 131 3.15 26.57 2.71
CA ASP A 131 2.55 26.57 4.05
C ASP A 131 1.15 25.93 4.07
N THR A 132 0.32 26.23 3.07
CA THR A 132 -0.99 25.58 2.92
C THR A 132 -0.86 24.06 2.75
N ILE A 133 0.12 23.60 1.98
CA ILE A 133 0.33 22.17 1.76
C ILE A 133 0.68 21.47 3.08
N ILE A 134 1.56 22.07 3.90
CA ILE A 134 1.90 21.55 5.22
C ILE A 134 0.67 21.52 6.12
N GLN A 135 -0.10 22.61 6.19
CA GLN A 135 -1.31 22.67 7.04
C GLN A 135 -2.33 21.60 6.66
N VAL A 136 -2.52 21.34 5.36
CA VAL A 136 -3.39 20.25 4.88
C VAL A 136 -2.81 18.88 5.24
N MET A 137 -1.49 18.71 5.13
CA MET A 137 -0.80 17.47 5.48
C MET A 137 -0.95 17.16 6.98
N ASP A 138 -0.80 18.14 7.85
CA ASP A 138 -0.95 18.00 9.30
C ASP A 138 -2.41 17.68 9.67
N ALA A 139 -3.37 18.37 9.04
CA ALA A 139 -4.80 18.09 9.21
C ALA A 139 -5.18 16.65 8.79
N CYS A 140 -4.39 16.00 7.92
CA CYS A 140 -4.60 14.61 7.53
C CYS A 140 -4.01 13.60 8.52
N ARG A 141 -2.94 13.97 9.25
CA ARG A 141 -2.21 13.08 10.16
C ARG A 141 -2.90 12.91 11.49
N GLU A 142 -3.31 14.01 12.11
CA GLU A 142 -3.85 14.00 13.46
C GLU A 142 -4.99 15.00 13.67
N LYS A 143 -5.87 14.68 14.61
CA LYS A 143 -6.87 15.62 15.13
C LYS A 143 -6.72 15.72 16.63
N ILE A 144 -6.64 16.96 17.12
CA ILE A 144 -6.78 17.27 18.54
C ILE A 144 -8.28 17.38 18.84
N LEU A 145 -8.80 16.50 19.70
CA LEU A 145 -10.17 16.62 20.17
C LEU A 145 -10.30 17.79 21.15
N PRO A 146 -11.51 18.34 21.36
CA PRO A 146 -11.77 19.33 22.41
C PRO A 146 -11.38 18.85 23.82
N THR A 147 -11.27 17.53 24.02
CA THR A 147 -10.81 16.88 25.25
C THR A 147 -9.30 16.94 25.45
N GLY A 148 -8.54 17.43 24.46
CA GLY A 148 -7.07 17.45 24.45
C GLY A 148 -6.42 16.16 23.96
N GLU A 149 -7.21 15.13 23.66
CA GLU A 149 -6.70 13.85 23.15
C GLU A 149 -6.31 13.96 21.67
N ARG A 150 -5.12 13.44 21.32
CA ARG A 150 -4.64 13.37 19.93
C ARG A 150 -5.07 12.06 19.32
N VAL A 151 -5.87 12.13 18.26
CA VAL A 151 -6.28 10.96 17.48
C VAL A 151 -5.55 10.95 16.15
N THR A 152 -4.80 9.88 15.91
CA THR A 152 -4.11 9.62 14.64
C THR A 152 -5.13 9.21 13.57
N LEU A 153 -5.08 9.89 12.42
CA LEU A 153 -5.94 9.67 11.27
C LEU A 153 -5.19 8.88 10.20
N PHE A 154 -4.57 9.57 9.24
CA PHE A 154 -3.86 8.99 8.10
C PHE A 154 -2.39 9.45 8.14
N PRO A 155 -1.52 8.77 8.90
CA PRO A 155 -0.13 9.19 9.10
C PRO A 155 0.74 9.05 7.85
N ASN A 156 0.37 8.17 6.92
CA ASN A 156 1.13 7.92 5.70
C ASN A 156 0.61 8.83 4.58
N VAL A 157 1.20 10.02 4.46
CA VAL A 157 0.85 10.98 3.42
C VAL A 157 1.81 10.84 2.25
N ALA A 158 1.27 10.49 1.08
CA ALA A 158 1.99 10.52 -0.19
C ALA A 158 1.66 11.82 -0.92
N LEU A 159 2.67 12.57 -1.37
CA LEU A 159 2.47 13.78 -2.16
C LEU A 159 2.53 13.44 -3.65
N ALA A 160 1.55 13.89 -4.41
CA ALA A 160 1.52 13.74 -5.86
C ALA A 160 1.17 15.09 -6.51
N ASP A 161 1.98 15.49 -7.50
CA ASP A 161 1.71 16.70 -8.26
C ASP A 161 0.78 16.37 -9.44
N ARG A 162 -0.25 17.19 -9.66
CA ARG A 162 -1.13 17.03 -10.81
C ARG A 162 -0.50 17.77 -11.99
N VAL A 163 0.12 17.02 -12.90
CA VAL A 163 0.59 17.57 -14.17
C VAL A 163 -0.62 18.10 -14.94
N VAL A 164 -0.85 19.40 -14.88
CA VAL A 164 -1.81 20.09 -15.75
C VAL A 164 -1.16 20.12 -17.13
N THR A 165 -1.53 19.18 -18.00
CA THR A 165 -1.24 19.28 -19.43
C THR A 165 -1.98 20.51 -19.96
N LYS A 166 -1.30 21.66 -20.01
CA LYS A 166 -1.76 22.82 -20.75
C LYS A 166 -1.77 22.43 -22.23
N GLU A 167 -2.93 22.03 -22.75
CA GLU A 167 -3.11 21.91 -24.19
C GLU A 167 -2.76 23.25 -24.85
N GLY A 168 -1.78 23.21 -25.74
CA GLY A 168 -1.27 24.37 -26.45
C GLY A 168 -2.38 25.06 -27.23
N LYS A 169 -2.69 26.28 -26.83
CA LYS A 169 -3.50 27.24 -27.58
C LYS A 169 -2.84 27.45 -28.95
N LYS A 170 -3.34 26.79 -29.99
CA LYS A 170 -3.00 27.09 -31.39
C LYS A 170 -3.37 28.54 -31.66
N SER A 171 -2.36 29.41 -31.64
CA SER A 171 -2.45 30.77 -32.16
C SER A 171 -2.81 30.69 -33.63
N GLY A 172 -3.86 31.41 -34.02
CA GLY A 172 -4.28 31.56 -35.39
C GLY A 172 -3.14 32.07 -36.27
N GLN A 173 -3.00 31.44 -37.43
CA GLN A 173 -2.23 31.94 -38.53
C GLN A 173 -3.20 32.75 -39.39
N LYS A 174 -2.93 34.04 -39.53
CA LYS A 174 -3.58 34.93 -40.49
C LYS A 174 -2.50 35.38 -41.48
#